data_AF-A0A2E0GKR2-F1
#
_entry.id   AF-A0A2E0GKR2-F1
#
_cell.length_a   1.000
_cell.length_b   1.000
_cell.length_c   1.000
_cell.angle_alpha   90.00
_cell.angle_beta   90.00
_cell.angle_gamma   90.00
#
_symmetry.space_group_name_H-M   'P 1'
#
loop_
_entity.id
_entity.type
_entity.pdbx_description
1 polymer ?
#
loop_
_entity_poly.entity_id
_entity_poly.type
_entity_poly.pdbx_seq_one_letter_code
_entity_poly.pdbx_strand_id
1 'polypeptide(L)'
;MKKLAFVLLSALVLMACGSTEDSGGFTENLGPIDPNLVGALESGQDPSLVPETQRNFLSGCVMGATNRMPDLVAVQETGLLKVCGCSYMKLVERVRLDAAAVAEPITSSSDLERDAYKRFKKLDEEFQATEGSFSEELVELFASCIRQTSS
;
A
#
# COMPACT_ATOMS: atom_id res chain seq x y z
N MET A 1 14.44 -58.02 -19.30
CA MET A 1 13.16 -57.31 -19.12
C MET A 1 13.44 -56.03 -18.34
N LYS A 2 13.03 -54.89 -18.91
CA LYS A 2 13.38 -53.52 -18.47
C LYS A 2 12.85 -53.23 -17.05
N LYS A 3 13.77 -52.81 -16.18
CA LYS A 3 13.48 -52.19 -14.89
C LYS A 3 13.09 -50.71 -15.11
N LEU A 4 12.36 -50.17 -14.14
CA LEU A 4 12.02 -48.76 -13.94
C LEU A 4 10.94 -48.17 -14.86
N ALA A 5 9.72 -48.16 -14.37
CA ALA A 5 8.77 -47.11 -14.73
C ALA A 5 7.85 -46.81 -13.52
N PHE A 6 8.08 -45.65 -12.94
CA PHE A 6 7.04 -44.77 -12.39
C PHE A 6 6.14 -45.33 -11.26
N VAL A 7 6.75 -45.57 -10.11
CA VAL A 7 6.07 -45.31 -8.83
C VAL A 7 6.36 -43.86 -8.48
N LEU A 8 5.42 -42.95 -8.71
CA LEU A 8 5.28 -41.61 -8.10
C LEU A 8 4.16 -40.86 -8.84
N LEU A 9 2.91 -41.25 -8.58
CA LEU A 9 1.73 -40.48 -8.98
C LEU A 9 0.72 -40.42 -7.83
N SER A 10 1.21 -40.06 -6.65
CA SER A 10 0.40 -39.94 -5.43
C SER A 10 0.87 -38.74 -4.60
N ALA A 11 0.68 -37.53 -5.11
CA ALA A 11 0.73 -36.28 -4.32
C ALA A 11 0.24 -35.09 -5.15
N LEU A 12 -1.00 -35.14 -5.62
CA LEU A 12 -1.73 -33.93 -6.04
C LEU A 12 -2.97 -33.79 -5.16
N VAL A 13 -2.72 -33.68 -3.85
CA VAL A 13 -3.66 -33.01 -2.95
C VAL A 13 -3.29 -31.53 -3.05
N LEU A 14 -3.78 -30.87 -4.10
CA LEU A 14 -3.94 -29.43 -4.06
C LEU A 14 -5.08 -29.19 -3.08
N MET A 15 -4.72 -29.02 -1.80
CA MET A 15 -5.52 -28.22 -0.90
C MET A 15 -5.63 -26.86 -1.57
N ALA A 16 -6.75 -26.63 -2.24
CA ALA A 16 -7.25 -25.27 -2.46
C ALA A 16 -7.54 -24.72 -1.07
N CYS A 17 -6.50 -24.24 -0.40
CA CYS A 17 -6.64 -23.29 0.69
C CYS A 17 -7.23 -22.07 -0.01
N GLY A 18 -8.56 -21.94 0.08
CA GLY A 18 -9.26 -20.79 -0.45
C GLY A 18 -8.54 -19.57 0.08
N SER A 19 -7.86 -18.85 -0.83
CA SER A 19 -7.41 -17.50 -0.57
C SER A 19 -8.69 -16.75 -0.24
N THR A 20 -8.95 -16.58 1.05
CA THR A 20 -9.94 -15.63 1.51
C THR A 20 -9.43 -14.32 0.92
N GLU A 21 -10.09 -13.82 -0.12
CA GLU A 21 -9.77 -12.52 -0.68
C GLU A 21 -9.74 -11.58 0.51
N ASP A 22 -8.55 -11.13 0.86
CA ASP A 22 -8.31 -10.28 2.01
C ASP A 22 -9.23 -9.06 1.86
N SER A 23 -10.25 -9.05 2.72
CA SER A 23 -11.42 -8.17 2.64
C SER A 23 -11.10 -6.74 3.05
N GLY A 24 -9.80 -6.41 3.14
CA GLY A 24 -9.27 -5.15 3.63
C GLY A 24 -9.85 -3.93 2.93
N GLY A 25 -9.60 -2.77 3.55
CA GLY A 25 -9.98 -1.48 3.01
C GLY A 25 -9.09 -0.35 3.52
N PHE A 26 -9.32 0.86 3.03
CA PHE A 26 -8.57 2.05 3.46
C PHE A 26 -8.95 2.54 4.86
N THR A 27 -10.04 2.04 5.45
CA THR A 27 -10.56 2.51 6.75
C THR A 27 -10.62 1.40 7.82
N GLU A 28 -10.12 0.22 7.51
CA GLU A 28 -10.20 -0.94 8.39
C GLU A 28 -9.02 -1.00 9.38
N ASN A 29 -9.20 -1.82 10.42
CA ASN A 29 -8.17 -2.13 11.42
C ASN A 29 -7.54 -0.88 12.04
N LEU A 30 -8.40 0.03 12.54
CA LEU A 30 -7.99 1.26 13.21
C LEU A 30 -7.12 0.97 14.44
N GLY A 31 -6.09 1.78 14.64
CA GLY A 31 -5.20 1.66 15.78
C GLY A 31 -4.17 2.76 15.83
N PRO A 32 -3.35 2.78 16.88
CA PRO A 32 -2.36 3.82 17.09
C PRO A 32 -1.26 3.76 16.04
N ILE A 33 -0.81 4.92 15.57
CA ILE A 33 0.41 5.06 14.77
C ILE A 33 1.64 5.21 15.66
N ASP A 34 2.81 4.83 15.14
CA ASP A 34 4.08 5.11 15.77
C ASP A 34 4.25 6.63 16.02
N PRO A 35 4.64 7.07 17.23
CA PRO A 35 4.87 8.48 17.55
C PRO A 35 5.81 9.20 16.57
N ASN A 36 6.77 8.48 15.99
CA ASN A 36 7.73 9.03 15.04
C ASN A 36 7.09 9.38 13.68
N LEU A 37 5.90 8.86 13.41
CA LEU A 37 5.17 9.04 12.15
C LEU A 37 3.98 10.02 12.27
N VAL A 38 3.66 10.51 13.47
CA VAL A 38 2.50 11.39 13.71
C VAL A 38 2.53 12.63 12.82
N GLY A 39 3.72 13.18 12.53
CA GLY A 39 3.88 14.32 11.63
C GLY A 39 3.55 14.04 10.15
N ALA A 40 3.31 12.79 9.77
CA ALA A 40 2.87 12.42 8.43
C ALA A 40 1.35 12.35 8.28
N LEU A 41 0.60 12.49 9.38
CA LEU A 41 -0.87 12.48 9.36
C LEU A 41 -1.44 13.79 8.81
N GLU A 42 -2.65 13.73 8.27
CA GLU A 42 -3.38 14.94 7.92
C GLU A 42 -3.77 15.74 9.17
N SER A 43 -3.88 17.05 9.02
CA SER A 43 -4.27 17.93 10.13
C SER A 43 -5.64 17.52 10.67
N GLY A 44 -5.72 17.27 11.98
CA GLY A 44 -6.95 16.87 12.66
C GLY A 44 -7.22 15.36 12.67
N GLN A 45 -6.39 14.54 12.02
CA GLN A 45 -6.48 13.09 12.15
C GLN A 45 -6.05 12.65 13.57
N ASP A 46 -6.81 11.73 14.18
CA ASP A 46 -6.51 11.18 15.51
C ASP A 46 -5.39 10.11 15.39
N PRO A 47 -4.23 10.31 16.04
CA PRO A 47 -3.13 9.34 15.99
C PRO A 47 -3.46 7.97 16.58
N SER A 48 -4.52 7.84 17.37
CA SER A 48 -4.98 6.58 17.96
C SER A 48 -5.92 5.78 17.06
N LEU A 49 -6.43 6.39 15.98
CA LEU A 49 -7.43 5.83 15.08
C LEU A 49 -6.98 5.87 13.61
N VAL A 50 -5.72 5.52 13.34
CA VAL A 50 -5.17 5.49 11.99
C VAL A 50 -5.45 4.13 11.34
N PRO A 51 -5.97 4.05 10.11
CA PRO A 51 -6.16 2.78 9.41
C PRO A 51 -4.87 2.01 9.17
N GLU A 52 -4.93 0.67 9.19
CA GLU A 52 -3.75 -0.19 9.04
C GLU A 52 -2.99 0.05 7.73
N THR A 53 -3.73 0.16 6.62
CA THR A 53 -3.16 0.45 5.30
C THR A 53 -2.31 1.72 5.31
N GLN A 54 -2.77 2.76 5.99
CA GLN A 54 -2.04 4.02 6.14
C GLN A 54 -0.80 3.84 7.02
N ARG A 55 -0.93 3.19 8.18
CA ARG A 55 0.22 2.92 9.08
C ARG A 55 1.33 2.16 8.37
N ASN A 56 0.98 1.12 7.61
CA ASN A 56 1.93 0.28 6.89
C ASN A 56 2.64 1.06 5.78
N PHE A 57 1.89 1.84 4.99
CA PHE A 57 2.47 2.69 3.96
C PHE A 57 3.45 3.71 4.54
N LEU A 58 3.05 4.42 5.59
CA LEU A 58 3.88 5.45 6.22
C LEU A 58 5.17 4.84 6.81
N SER A 59 5.05 3.69 7.46
CA SER A 59 6.20 2.95 7.98
C SER A 59 7.16 2.56 6.85
N GLY A 60 6.65 1.96 5.77
CA GLY A 60 7.46 1.57 4.62
C GLY A 60 8.14 2.77 3.93
N CYS A 61 7.40 3.86 3.72
CA CYS A 61 7.90 5.07 3.10
C CYS A 61 9.06 5.71 3.88
N VAL A 62 8.94 5.78 5.21
CA VAL A 62 9.97 6.37 6.07
C VAL A 62 11.18 5.45 6.27
N MET A 63 10.95 4.14 6.39
CA MET A 63 12.04 3.16 6.57
C MET A 63 12.85 2.96 5.28
N GLY A 64 12.20 3.11 4.12
CA GLY A 64 12.80 2.88 2.80
C GLY A 64 13.53 1.53 2.73
N ALA A 65 14.67 1.50 2.02
CA ALA A 65 15.51 0.30 1.89
C ALA A 65 16.27 -0.09 3.17
N THR A 66 16.24 0.74 4.22
CA THR A 66 17.05 0.49 5.43
C THR A 66 16.38 -0.49 6.40
N ASN A 67 15.08 -0.77 6.21
CA ASN A 67 14.24 -1.58 7.10
C ASN A 67 14.34 -1.16 8.59
N ARG A 68 14.69 0.11 8.85
CA ARG A 68 14.83 0.68 10.20
C ARG A 68 14.21 2.06 10.22
N MET A 69 13.43 2.35 11.26
CA MET A 69 12.87 3.68 11.44
C MET A 69 14.00 4.64 11.83
N PRO A 70 14.19 5.77 11.11
CA PRO A 70 15.17 6.78 11.50
C PRO A 70 14.73 7.48 12.78
N ASP A 71 15.68 8.12 13.46
CA ASP A 71 15.37 8.99 14.60
C ASP A 71 14.44 10.14 14.15
N LEU A 72 13.46 10.47 15.00
CA LEU A 72 12.44 11.51 14.82
C LEU A 72 13.03 12.82 14.30
N VAL A 73 14.18 13.22 14.84
CA VAL A 73 14.88 14.45 14.45
C VAL A 73 15.29 14.39 12.98
N ALA A 74 15.87 13.28 12.53
CA ALA A 74 16.30 13.11 11.14
C ALA A 74 15.13 13.07 10.15
N VAL A 75 13.98 12.50 10.54
CA VAL A 75 12.80 12.45 9.66
C VAL A 75 12.10 13.83 9.59
N GLN A 76 12.12 14.60 10.66
CA GLN A 76 11.56 15.96 10.67
C GLN A 76 12.41 16.95 9.86
N GLU A 77 13.73 16.91 10.02
CA GLU A 77 14.66 17.83 9.33
C GLU A 77 14.61 17.67 7.80
N THR A 78 14.29 16.47 7.32
CA THR A 78 14.21 16.16 5.88
C THR A 78 12.85 16.47 5.26
N GLY A 79 11.83 16.79 6.08
CA GLY A 79 10.44 16.92 5.61
C GLY A 79 9.84 15.60 5.11
N LEU A 80 10.50 14.46 5.35
CA LEU A 80 10.12 13.16 4.81
C LEU A 80 8.73 12.71 5.28
N LEU A 81 8.35 13.03 6.53
CA LEU A 81 7.00 12.75 7.04
C LEU A 81 5.91 13.41 6.19
N LYS A 82 6.07 14.69 5.85
CA LYS A 82 5.10 15.44 5.03
C LYS A 82 5.01 14.86 3.62
N VAL A 83 6.14 14.47 3.04
CA VAL A 83 6.18 13.82 1.73
C VAL A 83 5.47 12.46 1.78
N CYS A 84 5.76 11.61 2.76
CA CYS A 84 5.12 10.31 2.89
C CYS A 84 3.61 10.40 3.11
N GLY A 85 3.15 11.33 3.97
CA GLY A 85 1.72 11.61 4.17
C GLY A 85 1.02 12.04 2.87
N CYS A 86 1.60 13.01 2.17
CA CYS A 86 1.08 13.46 0.87
C CYS A 86 1.03 12.33 -0.16
N SER A 87 2.10 11.53 -0.26
CA SER A 87 2.20 10.43 -1.21
C SER A 87 1.11 9.38 -0.97
N TYR A 88 0.83 9.05 0.29
CA TYR A 88 -0.27 8.15 0.64
C TYR A 88 -1.62 8.70 0.14
N MET A 89 -1.94 9.95 0.47
CA MET A 89 -3.22 10.56 0.11
C MET A 89 -3.42 10.62 -1.40
N LYS A 90 -2.39 11.04 -2.15
CA LYS A 90 -2.45 11.07 -3.62
C LYS A 90 -2.59 9.68 -4.23
N LEU A 91 -1.93 8.67 -3.67
CA LEU A 91 -2.03 7.31 -4.17
C LEU A 91 -3.43 6.74 -3.95
N VAL A 92 -4.00 6.93 -2.75
CA VAL A 92 -5.37 6.53 -2.43
C VAL A 92 -6.39 7.26 -3.30
N GLU A 93 -6.20 8.56 -3.52
CA GLU A 93 -7.03 9.34 -4.45
C GLU A 93 -6.95 8.79 -5.87
N ARG A 94 -5.76 8.51 -6.38
CA ARG A 94 -5.54 7.97 -7.73
C ARG A 94 -6.27 6.64 -7.93
N VAL A 95 -6.07 5.68 -7.03
CA VAL A 95 -6.70 4.35 -7.18
C VAL A 95 -8.22 4.40 -7.04
N ARG A 96 -8.77 5.35 -6.27
CA ARG A 96 -10.22 5.61 -6.21
C ARG A 96 -10.75 6.21 -7.51
N LEU A 97 -10.03 7.17 -8.09
CA LEU A 97 -10.38 7.74 -9.39
C LEU A 97 -10.35 6.67 -10.49
N ASP A 98 -9.33 5.81 -10.49
CA ASP A 98 -9.19 4.74 -11.48
C ASP A 98 -10.27 3.67 -11.36
N ALA A 99 -10.67 3.33 -10.13
CA ALA A 99 -11.81 2.44 -9.88
C ALA A 99 -13.11 3.06 -10.40
N ALA A 100 -13.35 4.34 -10.09
CA ALA A 100 -14.55 5.05 -10.54
C ALA A 100 -14.61 5.24 -12.06
N ALA A 101 -13.47 5.47 -12.72
CA ALA A 101 -13.41 5.75 -14.16
C ALA A 101 -13.86 4.58 -15.05
N VAL A 102 -13.77 3.35 -14.54
CA VAL A 102 -14.14 2.13 -15.30
C VAL A 102 -15.39 1.45 -14.75
N ALA A 103 -16.00 2.00 -13.70
CA ALA A 103 -17.16 1.41 -13.05
C ALA A 103 -18.44 1.59 -13.88
N GLU A 104 -19.34 0.62 -13.75
CA GLU A 104 -20.67 0.75 -14.32
C GLU A 104 -21.50 1.77 -13.49
N PRO A 105 -22.50 2.44 -14.09
CA PRO A 105 -23.33 3.42 -13.38
C PRO A 105 -24.04 2.89 -12.13
N ILE A 106 -24.19 1.57 -12.01
CA ILE A 106 -24.88 0.90 -10.89
C ILE A 106 -23.92 0.34 -9.84
N THR A 107 -22.60 0.49 -10.01
CA THR A 107 -21.61 -0.01 -9.05
C THR A 107 -21.77 0.71 -7.71
N SER A 108 -21.85 -0.05 -6.63
CA SER A 108 -22.03 0.51 -5.28
C SER A 108 -20.75 1.19 -4.79
N SER A 109 -20.86 2.14 -3.87
CA SER A 109 -19.70 2.80 -3.26
C SER A 109 -18.77 1.82 -2.55
N SER A 110 -19.32 0.78 -1.92
CA SER A 110 -18.53 -0.28 -1.27
C SER A 110 -17.76 -1.13 -2.28
N ASP A 111 -18.31 -1.35 -3.47
CA ASP A 111 -17.62 -2.09 -4.52
C ASP A 111 -16.52 -1.26 -5.16
N LEU A 112 -16.74 0.05 -5.33
CA LEU A 112 -15.71 1.00 -5.76
C LEU A 112 -14.54 1.06 -4.77
N GLU A 113 -14.82 1.18 -3.47
CA GLU A 113 -13.77 1.23 -2.45
C GLU A 113 -12.96 -0.08 -2.41
N ARG A 114 -13.63 -1.22 -2.60
CA ARG A 114 -12.97 -2.53 -2.69
C ARG A 114 -12.12 -2.67 -3.95
N ASP A 115 -12.58 -2.19 -5.10
CA ASP A 115 -11.79 -2.17 -6.34
C ASP A 115 -10.56 -1.26 -6.20
N ALA A 116 -10.74 -0.06 -5.65
CA ALA A 116 -9.65 0.87 -5.37
C ALA A 116 -8.61 0.25 -4.43
N TYR A 117 -9.03 -0.45 -3.38
CA TYR A 117 -8.13 -1.15 -2.47
C TYR A 117 -7.38 -2.30 -3.16
N LYS A 118 -8.05 -3.08 -4.02
CA LYS A 118 -7.40 -4.11 -4.84
C LYS A 118 -6.32 -3.52 -5.75
N ARG A 119 -6.60 -2.38 -6.38
CA ARG A 119 -5.60 -1.66 -7.19
C ARG A 119 -4.42 -1.20 -6.37
N PHE A 120 -4.65 -0.64 -5.17
CA PHE A 120 -3.58 -0.26 -4.26
C PHE A 120 -2.67 -1.45 -3.91
N LYS A 121 -3.24 -2.60 -3.54
CA LYS A 121 -2.47 -3.81 -3.26
C LYS A 121 -1.67 -4.28 -4.49
N LYS A 122 -2.27 -4.20 -5.67
CA LYS A 122 -1.59 -4.54 -6.92
C LYS A 122 -0.37 -3.64 -7.19
N LEU A 123 -0.40 -2.37 -6.78
CA LEU A 123 0.77 -1.49 -6.92
C LEU A 123 1.94 -1.93 -6.04
N ASP A 124 1.66 -2.46 -4.84
CA ASP A 124 2.70 -3.05 -3.98
C ASP A 124 3.29 -4.33 -4.61
N GLU A 125 2.44 -5.20 -5.16
CA GLU A 125 2.88 -6.40 -5.88
C GLU A 125 3.75 -6.04 -7.11
N GLU A 126 3.33 -5.04 -7.89
CA GLU A 126 4.09 -4.55 -9.04
C GLU A 126 5.43 -3.95 -8.62
N PHE A 127 5.45 -3.15 -7.54
CA PHE A 127 6.69 -2.59 -6.99
C PHE A 127 7.68 -3.67 -6.56
N GLN A 128 7.20 -4.74 -5.90
CA GLN A 128 8.04 -5.87 -5.52
C GLN A 128 8.55 -6.64 -6.75
N ALA A 129 7.70 -6.81 -7.77
CA ALA A 129 8.07 -7.51 -9.01
C ALA A 129 9.10 -6.75 -9.86
N THR A 130 9.16 -5.41 -9.75
CA THR A 130 10.11 -4.55 -10.49
C THR A 130 11.37 -4.22 -9.70
N GLU A 131 11.69 -5.00 -8.67
CA GLU A 131 12.83 -4.77 -7.78
C GLU A 131 12.82 -3.38 -7.12
N GLY A 132 11.63 -2.86 -6.80
CA GLY A 132 11.45 -1.58 -6.14
C GLY A 132 11.39 -0.38 -7.08
N SER A 133 10.88 -0.57 -8.30
CA SER A 133 10.72 0.52 -9.28
C SER A 133 9.25 0.80 -9.57
N PHE A 134 8.84 2.06 -9.42
CA PHE A 134 7.51 2.51 -9.81
C PHE A 134 7.47 2.94 -11.28
N SER A 135 6.28 2.93 -11.87
CA SER A 135 6.05 3.56 -13.18
C SER A 135 6.37 5.06 -13.13
N GLU A 136 6.73 5.65 -14.26
CA GLU A 136 7.04 7.09 -14.35
C GLU A 136 5.91 7.96 -13.81
N GLU A 137 4.65 7.59 -14.08
CA GLU A 137 3.47 8.29 -13.58
C GLU A 137 3.40 8.30 -12.04
N LEU A 138 3.68 7.17 -11.39
CA LEU A 138 3.70 7.09 -9.93
C LEU A 138 4.89 7.85 -9.33
N VAL A 139 6.05 7.81 -10.01
CA VAL A 139 7.21 8.62 -9.63
C VAL A 139 6.87 10.12 -9.70
N GLU A 140 6.19 10.57 -10.76
CA GLU A 140 5.74 11.96 -10.89
C GLU A 140 4.71 12.35 -9.81
N LEU A 141 3.79 11.43 -9.49
CA LEU A 141 2.82 11.61 -8.41
C LEU A 141 3.54 11.84 -7.08
N PHE A 142 4.53 11.02 -6.73
CA PHE A 142 5.32 11.21 -5.50
C PHE A 142 6.20 12.46 -5.56
N ALA A 143 6.81 12.76 -6.71
CA ALA A 143 7.61 13.96 -6.90
C ALA A 143 6.79 15.25 -6.71
N SER A 144 5.48 15.23 -7.00
CA SER A 144 4.60 16.36 -6.76
C SER A 144 4.49 16.73 -5.28
N CYS A 145 4.60 15.75 -4.38
CA CYS A 145 4.57 15.98 -2.93
C CYS A 145 5.82 16.72 -2.43
N ILE A 146 6.97 16.50 -3.06
CA ILE A 146 8.22 17.20 -2.74
C ILE A 146 8.14 18.68 -3.17
N ARG A 147 7.53 18.96 -4.32
CA ARG A 147 7.40 20.34 -4.83
C ARG A 147 6.44 21.20 -4.00
N GLN A 148 5.46 20.58 -3.34
CA GLN A 148 4.53 21.26 -2.44
C GLN A 148 5.12 21.54 -1.05
N THR A 149 6.24 20.90 -0.68
CA THR A 149 6.90 21.15 0.61
C THR A 149 7.86 22.34 0.59
N SER A 150 8.21 22.87 -0.58
CA SER A 150 9.17 23.97 -0.77
C SER A 150 8.52 25.35 -0.99
N SER A 151 7.22 25.50 -0.72
CA SER A 151 6.46 26.75 -0.80
C SER A 151 6.10 27.29 0.58
#